data_AF-A0A2G6ZN48-F1
#
_entry.id   AF-A0A2G6ZN48-F1
#
_cell.length_a   1.000
_cell.length_b   1.000
_cell.length_c   1.000
_cell.angle_alpha   90.00
_cell.angle_beta   90.00
_cell.angle_gamma   90.00
#
_symmetry.space_group_name_H-M   'P 1'
#
loop_
_entity.id
_entity.type
_entity.pdbx_description
1 polymer ?
#
loop_
_entity_poly.entity_id
_entity_poly.type
_entity_poly.pdbx_seq_one_letter_code
_entity_poly.pdbx_strand_id
1 'polypeptide(L)'
;MNTSTATSPEMATLVADRTLDKYAKDYFPRREQVTISFRGDIAEKHSYDKIRPLSEAQRHDKHIVVIEGLSQKKGTTALYRIECNSWNLIEAVGLWEQPA
;
A
#
# COMPACT_ATOMS: atom_id res chain seq x y z
N MET A 1 30.56 -6.79 -17.35
CA MET A 1 29.72 -6.82 -16.13
C MET A 1 28.84 -5.58 -16.18
N ASN A 2 27.60 -5.70 -16.65
CA ASN A 2 26.65 -4.60 -16.69
C ASN A 2 25.42 -5.02 -15.89
N THR A 3 25.43 -4.75 -14.59
CA THR A 3 24.24 -4.84 -13.75
C THR A 3 23.44 -3.57 -13.95
N SER A 4 22.64 -3.54 -15.01
CA SER A 4 21.62 -2.51 -15.22
C SER A 4 20.63 -2.59 -14.06
N THR A 5 20.67 -1.61 -13.16
CA THR A 5 19.64 -1.36 -12.16
C THR A 5 18.39 -0.82 -12.84
N ALA A 6 17.72 -1.67 -13.60
CA ALA A 6 16.32 -1.49 -13.94
C ALA A 6 15.54 -2.18 -12.82
N THR A 7 14.72 -1.45 -12.08
CA THR A 7 13.64 -2.05 -11.29
C THR A 7 12.72 -2.73 -12.31
N SER A 8 13.01 -3.99 -12.64
CA SER A 8 12.34 -4.69 -13.75
C SER A 8 10.82 -4.70 -13.52
N PRO A 9 9.99 -4.50 -14.55
CA PRO A 9 8.53 -4.66 -14.46
C PRO A 9 8.08 -5.97 -13.79
N GLU A 10 8.93 -7.00 -13.85
CA GLU A 10 8.75 -8.28 -13.16
C GLU A 10 8.82 -8.14 -11.63
N MET A 11 9.77 -7.36 -11.11
CA MET A 11 9.88 -7.11 -9.67
C MET A 11 8.69 -6.33 -9.14
N ALA A 12 8.19 -5.35 -9.89
CA ALA A 12 6.99 -4.61 -9.51
C ALA A 12 5.75 -5.53 -9.46
N THR A 13 5.65 -6.47 -10.41
CA THR A 13 4.60 -7.49 -10.45
C THR A 13 4.68 -8.41 -9.23
N LEU A 14 5.88 -8.89 -8.87
CA LEU A 14 6.10 -9.73 -7.69
C LEU A 14 5.78 -9.00 -6.38
N VAL A 15 6.12 -7.72 -6.28
CA VAL A 15 5.76 -6.90 -5.11
C VAL A 15 4.25 -6.78 -5.00
N ALA A 16 3.54 -6.55 -6.10
CA ALA A 16 2.08 -6.48 -6.10
C ALA A 16 1.44 -7.80 -5.65
N ASP A 17 1.91 -8.94 -6.17
CA ASP A 17 1.44 -10.27 -5.75
C ASP A 17 1.64 -10.49 -4.25
N ARG A 18 2.85 -10.23 -3.75
CA ARG A 18 3.16 -10.31 -2.32
C ARG A 18 2.30 -9.37 -1.48
N THR A 19 1.99 -8.18 -2.00
CA THR A 19 1.16 -7.17 -1.32
C THR A 19 -0.27 -7.67 -1.17
N LEU A 20 -0.86 -8.21 -2.24
CA LEU A 20 -2.21 -8.79 -2.23
C LEU A 20 -2.30 -9.93 -1.22
N ASP A 21 -1.39 -10.90 -1.30
CA ASP A 21 -1.38 -12.08 -0.42
C ASP A 21 -1.22 -11.69 1.05
N LYS A 22 -0.23 -10.82 1.34
CA LYS A 22 0.05 -10.37 2.71
C LYS A 22 -1.13 -9.58 3.28
N TYR A 23 -1.71 -8.69 2.49
CA TYR A 23 -2.83 -7.87 2.94
C TYR A 23 -4.07 -8.72 3.22
N ALA A 24 -4.43 -9.63 2.30
CA ALA A 24 -5.59 -10.51 2.44
C ALA A 24 -5.46 -11.46 3.64
N LYS A 25 -4.24 -11.93 3.94
CA LYS A 25 -4.00 -12.86 5.05
C LYS A 25 -3.92 -12.16 6.40
N ASP A 26 -3.14 -11.08 6.50
CA ASP A 26 -2.68 -10.55 7.79
C ASP A 26 -3.31 -9.20 8.17
N TYR A 27 -3.79 -8.42 7.19
CA TYR A 27 -4.31 -7.08 7.43
C TYR A 27 -5.85 -7.03 7.36
N PHE A 28 -6.45 -7.45 6.26
CA PHE A 28 -7.90 -7.26 6.04
C PHE A 28 -8.81 -8.00 7.05
N PRO A 29 -8.55 -9.29 7.39
CA PRO A 29 -9.33 -9.97 8.41
C PRO A 29 -9.23 -9.30 9.79
N ARG A 30 -8.13 -8.56 10.02
CA ARG A 30 -7.82 -7.86 11.26
C ARG A 30 -7.97 -6.34 11.13
N ARG A 31 -8.70 -5.84 10.13
CA ARG A 31 -8.79 -4.40 9.78
C ARG A 31 -9.24 -3.48 10.92
N GLU A 32 -9.91 -4.01 11.94
CA GLU A 32 -10.31 -3.26 13.15
C GLU A 32 -9.17 -3.13 14.18
N GLN A 33 -8.14 -3.97 14.09
CA GLN A 33 -7.02 -4.06 15.03
C GLN A 33 -5.70 -3.54 14.45
N VAL A 34 -5.57 -3.49 13.12
CA VAL A 34 -4.35 -3.07 12.44
C VAL A 34 -4.49 -1.69 11.82
N THR A 35 -3.35 -1.02 11.65
CA THR A 35 -3.25 0.21 10.87
C THR A 35 -2.07 0.10 9.92
N ILE A 36 -2.15 0.82 8.80
CA ILE A 36 -1.09 0.92 7.81
C ILE A 36 -0.46 2.30 7.95
N SER A 37 0.85 2.33 8.16
CA SER A 37 1.62 3.57 8.17
C SER A 37 1.99 3.99 6.75
N PHE A 38 2.15 5.29 6.53
CA PHE A 38 2.82 5.77 5.33
C PHE A 38 4.29 5.34 5.30
N ARG A 39 4.82 5.08 4.11
CA ARG A 39 6.24 4.79 3.90
C ARG A 39 7.09 5.94 4.43
N GLY A 40 8.24 5.62 5.01
CA GLY A 40 9.05 6.58 5.78
C GLY A 40 9.46 7.83 5.01
N ASP A 41 9.70 7.73 3.70
CA ASP A 41 10.06 8.84 2.81
C ASP A 41 8.92 9.84 2.56
N ILE A 42 7.66 9.46 2.80
CA ILE A 42 6.48 10.32 2.63
C ILE A 42 5.68 10.53 3.92
N ALA A 43 5.98 9.81 4.99
CA ALA A 43 5.22 9.85 6.23
C ALA A 43 5.06 11.27 6.79
N GLU A 44 6.12 12.09 6.77
CA GLU A 44 6.07 13.47 7.26
C GLU A 44 5.10 14.35 6.45
N LYS A 45 5.03 14.17 5.12
CA LYS A 45 4.09 14.89 4.25
C LYS A 45 2.64 14.56 4.59
N HIS A 46 2.41 13.36 5.13
CA HIS A 46 1.12 12.91 5.64
C HIS A 46 0.99 13.09 7.16
N SER A 47 1.88 13.89 7.77
CA SER A 47 1.91 14.16 9.22
C SER A 47 1.95 12.88 10.07
N TYR A 48 2.58 11.80 9.60
CA TYR A 48 2.60 10.49 10.27
C TYR A 48 1.20 9.96 10.57
N ASP A 49 0.26 10.19 9.66
CA ASP A 49 -1.08 9.61 9.73
C ASP A 49 -1.03 8.08 9.58
N LYS A 50 -2.09 7.43 10.02
CA LYS A 50 -2.28 5.98 9.98
C LYS A 50 -3.59 5.68 9.31
N ILE A 51 -3.58 4.67 8.45
CA ILE A 51 -4.74 4.27 7.66
C ILE A 51 -5.36 3.03 8.28
N ARG A 52 -6.62 3.14 8.69
CA ARG A 52 -7.43 1.96 9.04
C ARG A 52 -8.02 1.38 7.76
N PRO A 53 -7.75 0.11 7.42
CA PRO A 53 -8.28 -0.47 6.19
C PRO A 53 -9.81 -0.63 6.23
N LEU A 54 -10.47 -0.41 5.10
CA LEU A 54 -11.93 -0.53 4.96
C LEU A 54 -12.36 -1.58 3.92
N SER A 55 -11.57 -1.78 2.85
CA SER A 55 -11.87 -2.73 1.78
C SER A 55 -10.83 -3.84 1.63
N GLU A 56 -11.16 -4.87 0.86
CA GLU A 56 -10.15 -5.77 0.30
C GLU A 56 -9.20 -4.98 -0.63
N ALA A 57 -8.00 -5.53 -0.84
CA ALA A 57 -7.03 -4.94 -1.77
C ALA A 57 -7.38 -5.30 -3.20
N GLN A 58 -7.33 -4.31 -4.08
CA GLN A 58 -7.59 -4.47 -5.51
C GLN A 58 -6.33 -4.14 -6.30
N ARG A 59 -6.05 -4.96 -7.32
CA ARG A 59 -4.96 -4.68 -8.26
C ARG A 59 -5.49 -3.82 -9.40
N HIS A 60 -4.79 -2.73 -9.66
CA HIS A 60 -4.95 -1.90 -10.83
C HIS A 60 -3.69 -2.00 -11.70
N ASP A 61 -3.90 -1.96 -13.02
CA ASP A 61 -2.86 -2.20 -14.03
C ASP A 61 -2.06 -3.49 -13.72
N LYS A 62 -0.74 -3.44 -13.93
CA LYS A 62 0.14 -4.58 -13.68
C LYS A 62 0.67 -4.66 -12.27
N HIS A 63 0.73 -3.58 -11.49
CA HIS A 63 1.50 -3.60 -10.23
C HIS A 63 0.97 -2.68 -9.12
N ILE A 64 -0.13 -1.98 -9.33
CA ILE A 64 -0.64 -1.03 -8.35
C ILE A 64 -1.66 -1.75 -7.48
N VAL A 65 -1.44 -1.75 -6.16
CA VAL A 65 -2.38 -2.35 -5.21
C VAL A 65 -3.04 -1.23 -4.40
N VAL A 66 -4.36 -1.21 -4.40
CA VAL A 66 -5.17 -0.12 -3.83
C VAL A 66 -6.13 -0.68 -2.80
N ILE A 67 -6.34 0.06 -1.72
CA ILE A 67 -7.40 -0.18 -0.74
C ILE A 67 -8.18 1.10 -0.51
N GLU A 68 -9.45 0.96 -0.14
CA GLU A 68 -10.14 2.00 0.60
C GLU A 68 -9.69 1.98 2.06
N GLY A 69 -9.40 3.15 2.61
CA GLY A 69 -8.99 3.30 4.00
C GLY A 69 -9.54 4.57 4.65
N LEU A 70 -9.65 4.55 5.97
CA LEU A 70 -9.97 5.71 6.78
C LEU A 70 -8.68 6.29 7.36
N SER A 71 -8.39 7.55 7.05
CA SER A 71 -7.32 8.28 7.71
C SER A 71 -7.68 8.53 9.18
N GLN A 72 -6.82 8.12 10.11
CA GLN A 72 -7.08 8.28 11.54
C GLN A 72 -6.92 9.73 12.01
N LYS A 73 -6.10 10.55 11.35
CA LYS A 73 -5.94 11.96 11.70
C LYS A 73 -7.02 12.86 11.14
N LYS A 74 -7.39 12.67 9.86
CA LYS A 74 -8.37 13.54 9.17
C LYS A 74 -9.81 13.03 9.27
N GLY A 75 -10.02 11.77 9.65
CA GLY A 75 -11.35 11.17 9.68
C GLY A 75 -12.02 11.00 8.31
N THR A 76 -11.26 11.12 7.22
CA THR A 76 -11.76 11.02 5.84
C THR A 76 -11.41 9.68 5.21
N THR A 77 -12.33 9.14 4.43
CA THR A 77 -12.10 7.97 3.59
C THR A 77 -11.45 8.38 2.26
N ALA A 78 -10.47 7.60 1.81
CA ALA A 78 -9.85 7.76 0.50
C ALA A 78 -9.31 6.41 -0.01
N LEU A 79 -8.90 6.40 -1.28
CA LEU A 79 -8.16 5.28 -1.87
C LEU A 79 -6.66 5.48 -1.65
N TYR A 80 -6.01 4.45 -1.12
CA TYR A 80 -4.58 4.45 -0.84
C TYR A 80 -3.88 3.37 -1.64
N ARG A 81 -2.77 3.74 -2.27
CA ARG A 81 -1.83 2.76 -2.81
C ARG A 81 -1.03 2.17 -1.67
N ILE A 82 -0.90 0.85 -1.66
CA ILE A 82 -0.15 0.11 -0.66
C ILE A 82 0.88 -0.81 -1.31
N GLU A 83 1.98 -1.03 -0.61
CA GLU A 83 3.04 -1.96 -1.03
C GLU A 83 3.56 -2.75 0.18
N CYS A 84 3.91 -4.01 -0.06
CA CYS A 84 4.64 -4.82 0.89
C CYS A 84 6.14 -4.56 0.73
N ASN A 85 6.80 -4.07 1.78
CA ASN A 85 8.22 -3.73 1.78
C ASN A 85 9.13 -4.95 1.98
N SER A 86 10.45 -4.74 1.99
CA SER A 86 11.45 -5.81 2.16
C SER A 86 11.39 -6.51 3.53
N TRP A 87 10.77 -5.89 4.53
CA TRP A 87 10.54 -6.43 5.87
C TRP A 87 9.20 -7.18 6.00
N ASN A 88 8.50 -7.39 4.89
CA ASN A 88 7.19 -8.04 4.83
C ASN A 88 6.10 -7.26 5.61
N LEU A 89 6.19 -5.93 5.62
CA LEU A 89 5.18 -5.02 6.19
C LEU A 89 4.47 -4.27 5.07
N ILE A 90 3.15 -4.06 5.22
CA ILE A 90 2.37 -3.22 4.32
C ILE A 90 2.51 -1.76 4.72
N GLU A 91 2.83 -0.92 3.75
CA GLU A 91 2.94 0.54 3.90
C GLU A 91 2.09 1.24 2.84
N ALA A 92 1.52 2.39 3.20
CA ALA A 92 0.87 3.27 2.24
C ALA A 92 1.94 4.08 1.49
N VAL A 93 1.94 3.99 0.17
CA VAL A 93 2.89 4.68 -0.72
C VAL A 93 2.30 5.92 -1.39
N GLY A 94 1.06 6.26 -1.02
CA GLY A 94 0.40 7.51 -1.42
C GLY A 94 -1.10 7.33 -1.59
N LEU A 95 -1.77 8.43 -1.94
CA LEU A 95 -3.16 8.39 -2.40
C LEU A 95 -3.24 7.79 -3.81
N TRP A 96 -4.39 7.21 -4.12
CA TRP A 96 -4.78 6.83 -5.47
C TRP A 96 -5.83 7.81 -5.98
N GLU A 97 -5.42 8.66 -6.91
CA GLU A 97 -6.31 9.50 -7.70
C GLU A 97 -6.46 8.78 -9.03
N GLN A 98 -7.57 8.05 -9.20
CA GLN A 98 -7.84 7.38 -10.45
C GLN A 98 -7.90 8.45 -11.56
N PRO A 99 -7.13 8.35 -12.65
CA PRO A 99 -7.28 9.28 -13.75
C PRO A 99 -8.71 9.16 -14.29
N ALA A 100 -9.40 10.30 -14.37
CA ALA A 100 -10.77 10.40 -14.89
C ALA A 100 -10.87 10.01 -16.37
#